data_AF-A0AA39W5K8-F1
#
_entry.id   AF-A0AA39W5K8-F1
#
_cell.length_a   1.000
_cell.length_b   1.000
_cell.length_c   1.000
_cell.angle_alpha   90.00
_cell.angle_beta   90.00
_cell.angle_gamma   90.00
#
_symmetry.space_group_name_H-M   'P 1'
#
loop_
_entity.id
_entity.type
_entity.pdbx_description
1 polymer ?
#
loop_
_entity_poly.entity_id
_entity_poly.type
_entity_poly.pdbx_seq_one_letter_code
_entity_poly.pdbx_strand_id
1 'polypeptide(L)'
;MCGGSEKLNSKTLALASAQTDNDAEGFKEVVGDGSAIDEIGLWYSFHGVLKKMVLECRTPLMVAAMYGSVDVVKLILYFSKADVNLSCGLDKSMALHCAASSGSINVVDVVKLLILAGADFNATDANGHRPFDLIFAHRNLFDSRVTLEELLKNSGCKDDLRFQLLV
;
A
#
# COMPACT_ATOMS: atom_id res chain seq x y z
N MET A 1 -3.88 18.14 5.21
CA MET A 1 -4.84 18.38 6.32
C MET A 1 -6.10 17.60 6.00
N CYS A 2 -6.41 16.52 6.72
CA CYS A 2 -7.75 15.90 6.66
C CYS A 2 -8.69 16.73 7.54
N GLY A 3 -9.02 17.94 7.06
CA GLY A 3 -9.93 18.85 7.71
C GLY A 3 -11.29 18.72 7.06
N GLY A 4 -12.20 18.01 7.71
CA GLY A 4 -13.56 17.88 7.24
C GLY A 4 -14.18 16.62 7.79
N SER A 5 -15.29 16.77 8.49
CA SER A 5 -16.23 15.72 8.86
C SER A 5 -16.91 15.13 7.61
N GLU A 6 -16.12 14.60 6.67
CA GLU A 6 -16.62 13.86 5.52
C GLU A 6 -16.90 12.43 5.99
N LYS A 7 -18.18 12.13 6.12
CA LYS A 7 -18.68 10.78 6.38
C LYS A 7 -18.01 9.81 5.43
N LEU A 8 -17.66 8.63 5.95
CA LEU A 8 -17.33 7.46 5.17
C LEU A 8 -18.35 7.32 4.04
N ASN A 9 -17.93 7.64 2.81
CA ASN A 9 -18.85 7.62 1.69
C ASN A 9 -18.98 6.17 1.19
N SER A 10 -20.13 5.84 0.59
CA SER A 10 -20.41 4.48 0.09
C SER A 10 -19.35 3.98 -0.89
N LYS A 11 -18.68 4.89 -1.59
CA LYS A 11 -17.58 4.61 -2.52
C LYS A 11 -16.33 4.11 -1.79
N THR A 12 -15.86 4.76 -0.73
CA THR A 12 -14.75 4.29 0.12
C THR A 12 -15.01 2.89 0.69
N LEU A 13 -16.26 2.61 1.07
CA LEU A 13 -16.63 1.29 1.59
C LEU A 13 -16.55 0.20 0.50
N ALA A 14 -17.04 0.50 -0.70
CA ALA A 14 -16.97 -0.41 -1.84
C ALA A 14 -15.52 -0.64 -2.32
N LEU A 15 -14.68 0.40 -2.30
CA LEU A 15 -13.25 0.26 -2.58
C LEU A 15 -12.56 -0.64 -1.53
N ALA A 16 -12.95 -0.51 -0.25
CA ALA A 16 -12.41 -1.35 0.82
C ALA A 16 -12.76 -2.82 0.69
N SER A 17 -14.01 -3.14 0.32
CA SER A 17 -14.38 -4.54 0.06
C SER A 17 -13.61 -5.09 -1.13
N ALA A 18 -13.52 -4.35 -2.23
CA ALA A 18 -12.81 -4.79 -3.42
C ALA A 18 -11.31 -5.03 -3.14
N GLN A 19 -10.69 -4.18 -2.32
CA GLN A 19 -9.31 -4.37 -1.89
C GLN A 19 -9.15 -5.58 -0.98
N THR A 20 -10.03 -5.75 0.02
CA THR A 20 -9.95 -6.89 0.93
C THR A 20 -10.06 -8.23 0.18
N ASP A 21 -10.91 -8.27 -0.84
CA ASP A 21 -11.15 -9.49 -1.64
C ASP A 21 -10.21 -9.61 -2.86
N ASN A 22 -9.28 -8.67 -3.06
CA ASN A 22 -8.44 -8.56 -4.26
C ASN A 22 -9.25 -8.55 -5.58
N ASP A 23 -10.46 -8.00 -5.53
CA ASP A 23 -11.37 -7.87 -6.66
C ASP A 23 -11.01 -6.64 -7.51
N ALA A 24 -10.18 -6.88 -8.52
CA ALA A 24 -9.75 -5.83 -9.45
C ALA A 24 -10.89 -5.33 -10.36
N GLU A 25 -11.87 -6.18 -10.70
CA GLU A 25 -13.00 -5.78 -11.55
C GLU A 25 -13.96 -4.88 -10.80
N GLY A 26 -14.36 -5.27 -9.58
CA GLY A 26 -15.18 -4.45 -8.71
C GLY A 26 -14.48 -3.12 -8.36
N PHE A 27 -13.16 -3.15 -8.13
CA PHE A 27 -12.40 -1.92 -7.94
C PHE A 27 -12.46 -1.00 -9.17
N LYS A 28 -12.30 -1.56 -10.37
CA LYS A 28 -12.37 -0.80 -11.63
C LYS A 28 -13.76 -0.22 -11.89
N GLU A 29 -14.81 -0.97 -11.60
CA GLU A 29 -16.20 -0.49 -11.72
C GLU A 29 -16.47 0.70 -10.78
N VAL A 30 -15.98 0.63 -9.54
CA VAL A 30 -16.15 1.70 -8.54
C VAL A 30 -15.31 2.93 -8.89
N VAL A 31 -14.12 2.76 -9.45
CA VAL A 31 -13.22 3.85 -9.84
C VAL A 31 -13.64 4.51 -11.17
N GLY A 32 -14.24 3.75 -12.09
CA GLY A 32 -14.64 4.22 -13.41
C GLY A 32 -13.43 4.67 -14.25
N ASP A 33 -13.46 5.91 -14.69
CA ASP A 33 -12.51 6.57 -15.59
C ASP A 33 -11.20 7.06 -14.92
N GLY A 34 -10.96 6.66 -13.66
CA GLY A 34 -9.65 6.84 -13.01
C GLY A 34 -9.45 8.19 -12.30
N SER A 35 -10.48 9.02 -12.18
CA SER A 35 -10.35 10.34 -11.52
C SER A 35 -10.25 10.28 -9.99
N ALA A 36 -10.55 9.14 -9.36
CA ALA A 36 -10.66 9.03 -7.89
C ALA A 36 -9.65 8.06 -7.24
N ILE A 37 -8.67 7.56 -7.99
CA ILE A 37 -7.74 6.50 -7.51
C ILE A 37 -6.68 7.04 -6.53
N ASP A 38 -6.45 8.35 -6.53
CA ASP A 38 -5.46 9.03 -5.68
C ASP A 38 -6.09 9.83 -4.53
N GLU A 39 -7.42 9.85 -4.42
CA GLU A 39 -8.09 10.60 -3.36
C GLU A 39 -7.78 9.97 -1.99
N ILE A 40 -7.26 10.79 -1.09
CA ILE A 40 -7.07 10.41 0.32
C ILE A 40 -8.46 10.26 0.94
N GLY A 41 -8.83 9.03 1.22
CA GLY A 41 -10.08 8.70 1.90
C GLY A 41 -9.88 8.53 3.40
N LEU A 42 -10.99 8.51 4.15
CA LEU A 42 -11.01 8.02 5.53
C LEU A 42 -11.27 6.50 5.50
N TRP A 43 -10.36 5.74 6.09
CA TRP A 43 -10.39 4.29 6.11
C TRP A 43 -10.35 3.78 7.55
N TYR A 44 -10.90 2.60 7.78
CA TYR A 44 -10.82 1.94 9.07
C TYR A 44 -9.56 1.09 9.13
N SER A 45 -8.67 1.43 10.07
CA SER A 45 -7.51 0.61 10.36
C SER A 45 -7.60 0.10 11.80
N PHE A 46 -7.16 -1.14 11.99
CA PHE A 46 -7.24 -1.84 13.25
C PHE A 46 -5.85 -1.87 13.89
N HIS A 47 -5.56 -0.90 14.76
CA HIS A 47 -4.33 -0.92 15.53
C HIS A 47 -4.42 -1.97 16.64
N GLY A 48 -3.36 -2.78 16.80
CA GLY A 48 -3.34 -4.05 17.53
C GLY A 48 -3.92 -4.09 18.96
N VAL A 49 -4.16 -5.33 19.42
CA VAL A 49 -4.69 -5.82 20.73
C VAL A 49 -6.00 -5.21 21.25
N LEU A 50 -6.20 -3.90 21.13
CA LEU A 50 -7.26 -3.16 21.82
C LEU A 50 -8.59 -3.04 21.08
N LYS A 51 -8.90 -3.82 20.03
CA LYS A 51 -10.27 -3.73 19.48
C LYS A 51 -10.63 -2.44 18.71
N LYS A 52 -9.73 -1.45 18.66
CA LYS A 52 -10.15 -0.05 18.50
C LYS A 52 -10.08 0.36 17.03
N MET A 53 -11.25 0.66 16.50
CA MET A 53 -11.46 1.16 15.15
C MET A 53 -10.99 2.62 15.10
N VAL A 54 -9.86 2.88 14.46
CA VAL A 54 -9.34 4.24 14.24
C VAL A 54 -9.60 4.60 12.77
N LEU A 55 -10.14 5.81 12.57
CA LEU A 55 -10.27 6.40 11.24
C LEU A 55 -8.92 7.01 10.87
N GLU A 56 -8.29 6.45 9.85
CA GLU A 56 -7.01 6.93 9.32
C GLU A 56 -7.18 7.42 7.90
N CYS A 57 -6.51 8.51 7.58
CA CYS A 57 -6.43 8.97 6.20
C CYS A 57 -5.49 8.06 5.42
N ARG A 58 -6.00 7.38 4.40
CA ARG A 58 -5.24 6.46 3.55
C ARG A 58 -5.59 6.67 2.08
N THR A 59 -4.63 6.40 1.20
CA THR A 59 -4.89 6.29 -0.24
C THR A 59 -5.36 4.87 -0.58
N PRO A 60 -6.09 4.68 -1.69
CA PRO A 60 -6.43 3.35 -2.17
C PRO A 60 -5.19 2.45 -2.33
N LEU A 61 -4.06 3.02 -2.79
CA LEU A 61 -2.80 2.27 -2.90
C LEU A 61 -2.30 1.75 -1.56
N MET A 62 -2.36 2.56 -0.49
CA MET A 62 -1.97 2.13 0.86
C MET A 62 -2.81 0.96 1.37
N VAL A 63 -4.10 0.99 1.11
CA VAL A 63 -5.03 -0.02 1.60
C VAL A 63 -4.87 -1.32 0.82
N ALA A 64 -4.80 -1.26 -0.51
CA ALA A 64 -4.50 -2.42 -1.34
C ALA A 64 -3.14 -3.04 -0.95
N ALA A 65 -2.15 -2.21 -0.63
CA ALA A 65 -0.86 -2.66 -0.15
C ALA A 65 -0.93 -3.34 1.24
N MET A 66 -1.73 -2.79 2.16
CA MET A 66 -1.97 -3.34 3.49
C MET A 66 -2.65 -4.72 3.45
N TYR A 67 -3.57 -4.94 2.52
CA TYR A 67 -4.25 -6.23 2.37
C TYR A 67 -3.48 -7.23 1.50
N GLY A 68 -2.46 -6.80 0.76
CA GLY A 68 -1.70 -7.69 -0.13
C GLY A 68 -2.41 -7.97 -1.45
N SER A 69 -3.23 -7.02 -1.91
CA SER A 69 -4.14 -7.16 -3.06
C SER A 69 -3.40 -6.84 -4.35
N VAL A 70 -2.61 -7.80 -4.82
CA VAL A 70 -1.66 -7.63 -5.93
C VAL A 70 -2.33 -7.10 -7.20
N ASP A 71 -3.50 -7.61 -7.57
CA ASP A 71 -4.16 -7.23 -8.82
C ASP A 71 -4.72 -5.82 -8.74
N VAL A 72 -5.29 -5.46 -7.59
CA VAL A 72 -5.73 -4.07 -7.33
C VAL A 72 -4.55 -3.11 -7.30
N VAL A 73 -3.41 -3.49 -6.70
CA VAL A 73 -2.18 -2.68 -6.71
C VAL A 73 -1.69 -2.44 -8.13
N LYS A 74 -1.61 -3.50 -8.97
CA LYS A 74 -1.24 -3.36 -10.38
C LYS A 74 -2.18 -2.42 -11.12
N LEU A 75 -3.48 -2.55 -10.88
CA LEU A 75 -4.50 -1.72 -11.51
C LEU A 75 -4.34 -0.26 -11.12
N ILE A 76 -4.16 0.04 -9.83
CA ILE A 76 -3.92 1.41 -9.34
C ILE A 76 -2.64 1.99 -9.96
N LEU A 77 -1.55 1.23 -10.00
CA LEU A 77 -0.28 1.67 -10.59
C LEU A 77 -0.36 1.87 -12.11
N TYR A 78 -1.21 1.10 -12.81
CA TYR A 78 -1.40 1.19 -14.26
C TYR A 78 -2.30 2.37 -14.66
N PHE A 79 -3.43 2.53 -13.98
CA PHE A 79 -4.42 3.55 -14.32
C PHE A 79 -4.11 4.91 -13.71
N SER A 80 -3.42 4.93 -12.57
CA SER A 80 -3.15 6.16 -11.83
C SER A 80 -1.72 6.63 -12.03
N LYS A 81 -1.53 7.96 -12.06
CA LYS A 81 -0.24 8.57 -11.71
C LYS A 81 -0.09 8.64 -10.19
N ALA A 82 -0.50 7.57 -9.50
CA ALA A 82 -0.48 7.50 -8.05
C ALA A 82 0.93 7.78 -7.56
N ASP A 83 1.05 8.79 -6.71
CA ASP A 83 2.31 9.06 -6.04
C ASP A 83 2.53 7.97 -5.00
N VAL A 84 3.37 7.00 -5.35
CA VAL A 84 3.74 5.85 -4.50
C VAL A 84 4.44 6.28 -3.20
N ASN A 85 5.00 7.50 -3.18
CA ASN A 85 5.68 8.11 -2.05
C ASN A 85 4.78 9.08 -1.28
N LEU A 86 3.50 9.17 -1.64
CA LEU A 86 2.55 9.97 -0.89
C LEU A 86 2.42 9.39 0.52
N SER A 87 2.83 10.19 1.50
CA SER A 87 2.59 9.91 2.91
C SER A 87 1.29 10.56 3.35
N CYS A 88 0.42 9.82 4.03
CA CYS A 88 -0.79 10.40 4.61
C CYS A 88 -1.13 9.74 5.95
N GLY A 89 -2.14 10.26 6.64
CA GLY A 89 -2.47 9.84 8.01
C GLY A 89 -1.65 10.55 9.08
N LEU A 90 -1.97 10.26 10.34
CA LEU A 90 -1.23 10.79 11.51
C LEU A 90 0.13 10.12 11.65
N ASP A 91 0.25 8.88 11.16
CA ASP A 91 1.46 8.08 11.14
C ASP A 91 2.41 8.44 9.99
N LYS A 92 2.00 9.32 9.05
CA LYS A 92 2.78 9.68 7.85
C LYS A 92 3.29 8.46 7.09
N SER A 93 2.52 7.38 7.09
CA SER A 93 2.90 6.16 6.41
C SER A 93 2.68 6.28 4.90
N MET A 94 3.50 5.54 4.15
CA MET A 94 3.40 5.38 2.70
C MET A 94 2.84 4.00 2.36
N ALA A 95 2.49 3.75 1.09
CA ALA A 95 2.04 2.43 0.65
C ALA A 95 3.02 1.31 1.02
N LEU A 96 4.33 1.60 0.95
CA LEU A 96 5.36 0.63 1.29
C LEU A 96 5.41 0.31 2.80
N HIS A 97 5.16 1.30 3.67
CA HIS A 97 5.02 1.07 5.12
C HIS A 97 3.81 0.18 5.42
N CYS A 98 2.69 0.43 4.74
CA CYS A 98 1.47 -0.39 4.87
C CYS A 98 1.69 -1.83 4.39
N ALA A 99 2.36 -2.02 3.25
CA ALA A 99 2.74 -3.35 2.76
C ALA A 99 3.62 -4.07 3.78
N ALA A 100 4.65 -3.40 4.30
CA ALA A 100 5.58 -3.99 5.25
C ALA A 100 4.95 -4.33 6.60
N SER A 101 3.98 -3.52 7.05
CA SER A 101 3.17 -3.80 8.23
C SER A 101 2.04 -4.82 7.95
N SER A 102 1.87 -5.27 6.70
CA SER A 102 0.88 -6.29 6.39
C SER A 102 1.36 -7.66 6.86
N GLY A 103 0.42 -8.48 7.33
CA GLY A 103 0.64 -9.90 7.58
C GLY A 103 0.34 -10.78 6.35
N SER A 104 0.20 -10.18 5.17
CA SER A 104 -0.30 -10.86 3.98
C SER A 104 0.79 -11.71 3.32
N ILE A 105 0.41 -12.89 2.82
CA ILE A 105 1.34 -13.80 2.13
C ILE A 105 1.92 -13.18 0.85
N ASN A 106 1.18 -12.27 0.22
CA ASN A 106 1.56 -11.59 -1.01
C ASN A 106 2.39 -10.30 -0.77
N VAL A 107 2.86 -10.06 0.47
CA VAL A 107 3.61 -8.84 0.80
C VAL A 107 4.83 -8.65 -0.11
N VAL A 108 5.52 -9.74 -0.48
CA VAL A 108 6.71 -9.69 -1.33
C VAL A 108 6.36 -9.15 -2.72
N ASP A 109 5.27 -9.62 -3.32
CA ASP A 109 4.86 -9.19 -4.65
C ASP A 109 4.37 -7.75 -4.66
N VAL A 110 3.63 -7.33 -3.63
CA VAL A 110 3.23 -5.93 -3.46
C VAL A 110 4.44 -5.02 -3.29
N VAL A 111 5.40 -5.38 -2.44
CA VAL A 111 6.62 -4.59 -2.23
C VAL A 111 7.44 -4.50 -3.52
N LYS A 112 7.58 -5.60 -4.28
CA LYS A 112 8.22 -5.57 -5.60
C LYS A 112 7.54 -4.58 -6.55
N LEU A 113 6.21 -4.63 -6.65
CA LEU A 113 5.44 -3.71 -7.51
C LEU A 113 5.62 -2.25 -7.10
N LEU A 114 5.60 -1.96 -5.80
CA LEU A 114 5.80 -0.60 -5.28
C LEU A 114 7.22 -0.10 -5.55
N ILE A 115 8.25 -0.92 -5.34
CA ILE A 115 9.65 -0.58 -5.64
C ILE A 115 9.83 -0.34 -7.14
N LEU A 116 9.24 -1.20 -7.98
CA LEU A 116 9.23 -1.04 -9.44
C LEU A 116 8.57 0.28 -9.88
N ALA A 117 7.53 0.70 -9.17
CA ALA A 117 6.86 1.98 -9.38
C ALA A 117 7.63 3.19 -8.81
N GLY A 118 8.79 2.98 -8.18
CA GLY A 118 9.65 4.06 -7.67
C GLY A 118 9.40 4.44 -6.20
N ALA A 119 8.84 3.53 -5.40
CA ALA A 119 8.67 3.76 -3.97
C ALA A 119 10.02 3.87 -3.23
N ASP A 120 10.12 4.86 -2.34
CA ASP A 120 11.28 5.10 -1.50
C ASP A 120 11.25 4.16 -0.29
N PHE A 121 12.14 3.17 -0.32
CA PHE A 121 12.29 2.20 0.76
C PHE A 121 13.07 2.73 1.97
N ASN A 122 13.67 3.92 1.88
CA ASN A 122 14.37 4.58 2.99
C ASN A 122 13.54 5.66 3.68
N ALA A 123 12.36 6.00 3.15
CA ALA A 123 11.45 6.93 3.79
C ALA A 123 11.08 6.44 5.20
N THR A 124 10.84 7.36 6.12
CA THR A 124 10.47 7.05 7.49
C THR A 124 9.07 7.55 7.80
N ASP A 125 8.29 6.76 8.53
CA ASP A 125 7.01 7.15 9.08
C ASP A 125 7.17 8.21 10.20
N ALA A 126 6.06 8.63 10.82
CA ALA A 126 6.05 9.59 11.92
C ALA A 126 6.77 9.09 13.19
N ASN A 127 6.95 7.77 13.33
CA ASN A 127 7.66 7.14 14.44
C ASN A 127 9.16 6.97 14.14
N GLY A 128 9.61 7.32 12.93
CA GLY A 128 10.99 7.15 12.49
C GLY A 128 11.30 5.74 11.98
N HIS A 129 10.29 4.88 11.80
CA HIS A 129 10.45 3.55 11.25
C HIS A 129 10.48 3.60 9.73
N ARG A 130 11.43 2.88 9.14
CA ARG A 130 11.44 2.58 7.70
C ARG A 130 10.43 1.47 7.42
N PRO A 131 9.96 1.31 6.16
CA PRO A 131 9.11 0.18 5.81
C PRO A 131 9.75 -1.14 6.24
N PHE A 132 11.06 -1.27 6.06
CA PHE A 132 11.79 -2.46 6.46
C PHE A 132 11.75 -2.77 7.95
N ASP A 133 11.74 -1.74 8.81
CA ASP A 133 11.68 -1.90 10.26
C ASP A 133 10.34 -2.50 10.72
N LEU A 134 9.28 -2.31 9.92
CA LEU A 134 7.93 -2.82 10.21
C LEU A 134 7.76 -4.31 9.87
N ILE A 135 8.54 -4.85 8.92
CA ILE A 135 8.50 -6.28 8.52
C ILE A 135 8.85 -7.18 9.72
N PHE A 136 9.75 -6.70 10.59
CA PHE A 136 10.21 -7.44 11.77
C PHE A 136 9.11 -7.67 12.82
N ALA A 137 8.00 -6.92 12.77
CA ALA A 137 6.92 -7.06 13.73
C ALA A 137 6.12 -8.36 13.55
N HIS A 138 6.13 -8.97 12.36
CA HIS A 138 5.36 -10.18 12.05
C HIS A 138 6.24 -11.45 12.05
N ARG A 139 6.05 -12.30 13.07
CA ARG A 139 6.76 -13.59 13.21
C ARG A 139 6.63 -14.55 12.02
N ASN A 140 5.59 -14.41 11.20
CA ASN A 140 5.31 -15.30 10.07
C ASN A 140 5.97 -14.86 8.74
N LEU A 141 6.65 -13.71 8.70
CA LEU A 141 7.28 -13.18 7.48
C LEU A 141 8.78 -13.52 7.36
N PHE A 142 9.26 -14.55 8.07
CA PHE A 142 10.69 -14.88 8.11
C PHE A 142 11.25 -15.23 6.71
N ASP A 143 10.47 -15.90 5.87
CA ASP A 143 10.84 -16.22 4.48
C ASP A 143 10.77 -15.00 3.56
N SER A 144 9.77 -14.14 3.77
CA SER A 144 9.61 -12.87 3.06
C SER A 144 10.75 -11.91 3.38
N ARG A 145 11.31 -11.97 4.60
CA ARG A 145 12.42 -11.12 5.04
C ARG A 145 13.68 -11.31 4.19
N VAL A 146 14.14 -12.55 4.01
CA VAL A 146 15.35 -12.84 3.23
C VAL A 146 15.18 -12.39 1.79
N THR A 147 14.01 -12.69 1.22
CA THR A 147 13.65 -12.31 -0.15
C THR A 147 13.61 -10.78 -0.32
N LEU A 148 13.04 -10.04 0.65
CA LEU A 148 12.97 -8.58 0.62
C LEU A 148 14.35 -7.92 0.84
N GLU A 149 15.17 -8.45 1.74
CA GLU A 149 16.56 -8.00 1.90
C GLU A 149 17.38 -8.21 0.62
N GLU A 150 17.21 -9.36 -0.04
CA GLU A 150 17.89 -9.66 -1.30
C GLU A 150 17.43 -8.72 -2.41
N LEU A 151 16.13 -8.47 -2.54
CA LEU A 151 15.57 -7.53 -3.51
C LEU A 151 16.07 -6.10 -3.32
N LEU A 152 16.18 -5.63 -2.07
CA LEU A 152 16.68 -4.29 -1.76
C LEU A 152 18.19 -4.15 -1.98
N LYS A 153 18.96 -5.22 -1.71
CA LYS A 153 20.39 -5.25 -2.04
C LYS A 153 20.62 -5.25 -3.56
N ASN A 154 19.78 -5.98 -4.31
CA ASN A 154 19.89 -6.06 -5.76
C ASN A 154 19.35 -4.81 -6.48
N SER A 155 18.33 -4.14 -5.95
CA SER A 155 17.78 -2.90 -6.51
C SER A 155 18.73 -1.70 -6.43
N GLY A 156 19.83 -1.82 -5.67
CA GLY A 156 20.96 -0.90 -5.73
C GLY A 156 21.67 -0.86 -7.09
N CYS A 157 21.48 -1.89 -7.93
CA CYS A 157 21.87 -1.90 -9.33
C CYS A 157 20.69 -1.38 -10.18
N LYS A 158 20.59 -0.05 -10.31
CA LYS A 158 19.47 0.69 -10.94
C LYS A 158 19.19 0.38 -12.42
N ASP A 159 19.89 -0.57 -13.02
CA ASP A 159 19.92 -0.74 -14.47
C ASP A 159 19.05 -1.91 -14.99
N ASP A 160 18.60 -2.85 -14.16
CA ASP A 160 17.97 -4.09 -14.65
C ASP A 160 16.42 -4.12 -14.58
N LEU A 161 15.80 -3.33 -13.69
CA LEU A 161 14.36 -3.43 -13.42
C LEU A 161 13.47 -2.54 -14.32
N ARG A 162 14.07 -1.70 -15.18
CA ARG A 162 13.32 -0.84 -16.11
C ARG A 162 12.75 -1.57 -17.33
N PHE A 163 13.13 -2.83 -17.57
CA PHE A 163 12.78 -3.55 -18.79
C PHE A 163 11.59 -4.53 -18.69
N GLN A 164 10.98 -4.73 -17.51
CA GLN A 164 9.91 -5.72 -17.36
C GLN A 164 8.48 -5.18 -17.44
N LEU A 165 8.27 -3.87 -17.63
CA LEU A 165 6.92 -3.29 -17.77
C LEU A 165 6.53 -2.91 -19.22
N LEU A 166 7.35 -3.25 -20.22
CA LEU A 166 7.14 -2.84 -21.63
C LEU A 166 6.96 -4.00 -22.63
N VAL A 167 6.56 -5.19 -22.20
CA VAL A 167 6.14 -6.26 -23.12
C VAL A 167 4.75 -6.76 -22.77
#